data_AF-A0A7S2A668-F1
#
_entry.id   AF-A0A7S2A668-F1
#
_cell.length_a   1.000
_cell.length_b   1.000
_cell.length_c   1.000
_cell.angle_alpha   90.00
_cell.angle_beta   90.00
_cell.angle_gamma   90.00
#
_symmetry.space_group_name_H-M   'P 1'
#
loop_
_entity.id
_entity.type
_entity.pdbx_description
1 polymer ?
#
loop_
_entity_poly.entity_id
_entity_poly.type
_entity_poly.pdbx_seq_one_letter_code
_entity_poly.pdbx_strand_id
1 'polypeptide(L)'
;RAMNGMFALLRYGLNSHYYGFGINGVTSGSMTFAPSGSANEIVDELATVLTSGRLSARSRNIIAQEIEGLTASVALQYAQQLIITTPEFHSNNLVSDGGTRQEAPSQGGSSEPYKA
;
A
#
# COMPACT_ATOMS: atom_id res chain seq x y z
N ARG A 1 4.96 -5.88 -11.67
CA ARG A 1 4.20 -5.36 -12.84
C ARG A 1 2.76 -4.94 -12.48
N ALA A 2 2.08 -5.60 -11.52
CA ALA A 2 0.72 -5.22 -11.10
C ALA A 2 0.62 -3.87 -10.33
N MET A 3 1.58 -3.54 -9.45
CA MET A 3 1.52 -2.30 -8.65
C MET A 3 1.48 -1.02 -9.48
N ASN A 4 2.21 -0.96 -10.60
CA ASN A 4 2.19 0.22 -11.47
C ASN A 4 0.80 0.45 -12.10
N GLY A 5 0.06 -0.63 -12.39
CA GLY A 5 -1.32 -0.53 -12.88
C GLY A 5 -2.27 -0.01 -11.80
N MET A 6 -2.12 -0.48 -10.56
CA MET A 6 -2.90 -0.01 -9.41
C MET A 6 -2.60 1.47 -9.09
N PHE A 7 -1.34 1.90 -9.18
CA PHE A 7 -0.97 3.31 -9.00
C PHE A 7 -1.53 4.20 -10.09
N ALA A 8 -1.52 3.74 -11.34
CA ALA A 8 -2.17 4.44 -12.44
C ALA A 8 -3.68 4.58 -12.20
N LEU A 9 -4.34 3.53 -11.70
CA LEU A 9 -5.76 3.56 -11.34
C LEU A 9 -6.05 4.58 -10.23
N LEU A 10 -5.27 4.60 -9.15
CA LEU A 10 -5.48 5.57 -8.05
C LEU A 10 -5.25 7.02 -8.49
N ARG A 11 -4.29 7.24 -9.39
CA ARG A 11 -3.91 8.59 -9.82
C ARG A 11 -4.79 9.15 -10.94
N TYR A 12 -5.22 8.29 -11.86
CA TYR A 12 -5.92 8.70 -13.09
C TYR A 12 -7.35 8.16 -13.21
N GLY A 13 -7.74 7.24 -12.34
CA GLY A 13 -9.05 6.58 -12.38
C GLY A 13 -9.22 5.62 -13.55
N LEU A 14 -10.45 5.16 -13.77
CA LEU A 14 -10.83 4.42 -14.97
C LEU A 14 -11.22 5.45 -16.02
N ASN A 15 -10.22 6.01 -16.70
CA ASN A 15 -10.45 6.86 -17.86
C ASN A 15 -9.69 6.31 -19.08
N SER A 16 -10.19 6.61 -20.27
CA SER A 16 -9.56 6.22 -21.55
C SER A 16 -8.41 7.16 -21.95
N HIS A 17 -8.11 8.19 -21.17
CA HIS A 17 -7.04 9.15 -21.43
C HIS A 17 -5.69 8.57 -20.96
N TYR A 18 -4.63 8.78 -21.76
CA TYR A 18 -3.27 8.28 -21.47
C TYR A 18 -3.14 6.75 -21.26
N TYR A 19 -3.72 5.93 -22.15
CA TYR A 19 -3.59 4.46 -22.14
C TYR A 19 -4.15 3.77 -20.87
N GLY A 20 -5.08 4.44 -20.16
CA GLY A 20 -5.79 3.88 -19.01
C GLY A 20 -6.81 2.80 -19.37
N PHE A 21 -7.46 2.23 -18.34
CA PHE A 21 -8.52 1.24 -18.51
C PHE A 21 -9.84 1.93 -18.88
N GLY A 22 -10.23 1.87 -20.16
CA GLY A 22 -11.54 2.36 -20.64
C GLY A 22 -11.88 1.89 -22.06
N ILE A 23 -13.15 1.57 -22.33
CA ILE A 23 -13.68 1.21 -23.65
C ILE A 23 -14.33 2.44 -24.32
N ASN A 24 -14.12 2.57 -25.63
CA ASN A 24 -14.51 3.68 -26.50
C ASN A 24 -15.79 4.43 -26.09
N GLY A 25 -15.64 5.69 -25.65
CA GLY A 25 -16.68 6.72 -25.76
C GLY A 25 -17.52 7.02 -24.53
N VAL A 26 -17.71 6.08 -23.60
CA VAL A 26 -18.39 6.35 -22.31
C VAL A 26 -17.84 5.37 -21.29
N THR A 27 -17.10 5.85 -20.28
CA THR A 27 -16.91 5.22 -18.95
C THR A 27 -15.76 5.92 -18.22
N SER A 28 -16.01 7.11 -17.66
CA SER A 28 -15.16 7.64 -16.59
C SER A 28 -15.70 7.14 -15.26
N GLY A 29 -15.02 6.15 -14.67
CA GLY A 29 -15.25 5.75 -13.28
C GLY A 29 -14.37 6.60 -12.37
N SER A 30 -14.97 7.49 -11.58
CA SER A 30 -14.26 8.28 -10.57
C SER A 30 -14.47 7.69 -9.17
N MET A 31 -13.41 7.69 -8.36
CA MET A 31 -13.53 7.40 -6.93
C MET A 31 -14.11 8.64 -6.25
N THR A 32 -15.33 8.54 -5.72
CA THR A 32 -16.02 9.65 -5.04
C THR A 32 -15.85 9.64 -3.53
N PHE A 33 -15.36 8.52 -2.98
CA PHE A 33 -15.07 8.42 -1.55
C PHE A 33 -13.82 9.23 -1.21
N ALA A 34 -14.01 10.30 -0.45
CA ALA A 34 -12.97 11.22 -0.01
C ALA A 34 -13.19 11.54 1.47
N PRO A 35 -12.52 10.85 2.40
CA PRO A 35 -12.59 11.15 3.83
C PRO A 35 -12.05 12.57 4.08
N SER A 36 -12.57 13.24 5.10
CA SER A 36 -12.16 14.59 5.49
C SER A 36 -11.77 14.64 6.95
N GLY A 37 -10.78 15.48 7.28
CA GLY A 37 -10.35 15.69 8.66
C GLY A 37 -8.84 15.84 8.75
N SER A 38 -8.29 15.56 9.93
CA SER A 38 -6.87 15.40 10.18
C SER A 38 -6.29 14.19 9.45
N ALA A 39 -4.96 14.14 9.30
CA ALA A 39 -4.26 13.02 8.69
C ALA A 39 -4.62 11.68 9.36
N ASN A 40 -4.72 11.66 10.70
CA ASN A 40 -5.08 10.45 11.45
C ASN A 40 -6.51 9.98 11.14
N GLU A 41 -7.48 10.90 11.09
CA GLU A 41 -8.87 10.58 10.77
C GLU A 41 -9.01 10.01 9.34
N ILE A 42 -8.31 10.62 8.38
CA ILE A 42 -8.24 10.14 7.00
C ILE A 42 -7.67 8.72 6.95
N VAL A 43 -6.56 8.47 7.65
CA VAL A 43 -5.92 7.15 7.69
C VAL A 43 -6.79 6.10 8.36
N ASP A 44 -7.50 6.44 9.43
CA ASP A 44 -8.40 5.53 10.14
C ASP A 44 -9.61 5.13 9.29
N GLU A 45 -10.20 6.08 8.56
CA GLU A 45 -11.28 5.78 7.61
C GLU A 45 -10.79 4.89 6.46
N LEU A 46 -9.64 5.22 5.85
CA LEU A 46 -9.07 4.41 4.78
C LEU A 46 -8.64 3.02 5.26
N ALA A 47 -8.12 2.89 6.48
CA ALA A 47 -7.81 1.60 7.09
C ALA A 47 -9.07 0.73 7.19
N THR A 48 -10.19 1.34 7.60
CA THR A 48 -11.48 0.64 7.70
C THR A 48 -11.97 0.17 6.34
N VAL A 49 -11.96 1.04 5.33
CA VAL A 49 -12.49 0.72 4.00
C VAL A 49 -11.60 -0.26 3.24
N LEU A 50 -10.28 -0.06 3.26
CA LEU A 50 -9.34 -0.79 2.39
C LEU A 50 -8.75 -2.04 3.03
N THR A 51 -8.72 -2.10 4.36
CA THR A 51 -8.12 -3.23 5.09
C THR A 51 -9.06 -3.82 6.14
N SER A 52 -10.33 -3.41 6.17
CA SER A 52 -11.28 -3.80 7.22
C SER A 52 -10.77 -3.49 8.63
N GLY A 53 -9.99 -2.41 8.77
CA GLY A 53 -9.38 -1.98 10.03
C GLY A 53 -8.10 -2.73 10.42
N ARG A 54 -7.61 -3.67 9.60
CA ARG A 54 -6.42 -4.50 9.91
C ARG A 54 -5.10 -3.74 9.80
N LEU A 55 -5.07 -2.57 9.18
CA LEU A 55 -3.85 -1.76 9.04
C LEU A 55 -3.20 -1.52 10.41
N SER A 56 -1.95 -1.96 10.56
CA SER A 56 -1.22 -1.89 11.84
C SER A 56 -0.98 -0.45 12.30
N ALA A 57 -0.87 -0.25 13.61
CA ALA A 57 -0.62 1.07 14.20
C ALA A 57 0.67 1.73 13.65
N ARG A 58 1.71 0.92 13.38
CA ARG A 58 2.96 1.38 12.77
C ARG A 58 2.73 1.93 11.37
N SER A 59 2.05 1.17 10.51
CA SER A 59 1.71 1.62 9.15
C SER A 59 0.83 2.87 9.17
N ARG A 60 -0.17 2.92 10.06
CA ARG A 60 -1.02 4.11 10.24
C ARG A 60 -0.20 5.36 10.57
N ASN A 61 0.71 5.26 11.54
CA ASN A 61 1.56 6.38 11.96
C ASN A 61 2.46 6.87 10.83
N ILE A 62 3.11 5.95 10.10
CA ILE A 62 3.96 6.31 8.96
C ILE A 62 3.13 7.04 7.90
N ILE A 63 1.97 6.49 7.54
CA ILE A 63 1.11 7.10 6.50
C ILE A 63 0.61 8.47 6.94
N ALA A 64 0.18 8.62 8.21
CA ALA A 64 -0.30 9.89 8.73
C ALA A 64 0.79 10.97 8.70
N GLN A 65 2.04 10.61 9.03
CA GLN A 65 3.19 11.52 8.94
C GLN A 65 3.48 11.95 7.49
N GLU A 66 3.42 11.02 6.54
CA GLU A 66 3.72 11.31 5.13
C GLU A 66 2.67 12.21 4.45
N ILE A 67 1.42 12.20 4.94
CA ILE A 67 0.33 13.02 4.37
C ILE A 67 0.09 14.32 5.13
N GLU A 68 0.80 14.55 6.24
CA GLU A 68 0.62 15.73 7.07
C GLU A 68 0.98 17.01 6.30
N GLY A 69 0.10 18.02 6.37
CA GLY A 69 0.28 19.29 5.67
C GLY A 69 0.04 19.26 4.14
N LEU A 70 -0.26 18.09 3.57
CA LEU A 70 -0.64 17.99 2.15
C LEU A 70 -2.08 18.48 1.92
N THR A 71 -2.37 18.87 0.68
CA THR A 71 -3.74 19.17 0.28
C THR A 71 -4.58 17.90 0.31
N ALA A 72 -5.89 18.01 0.59
CA ALA A 72 -6.77 16.85 0.77
C ALA A 72 -6.73 15.85 -0.40
N SER A 73 -6.68 16.34 -1.64
CA SER A 73 -6.61 15.48 -2.83
C SER A 73 -5.29 14.72 -2.94
N VAL A 74 -4.16 15.35 -2.60
CA VAL A 74 -2.84 14.72 -2.64
C VAL A 74 -2.68 13.76 -1.46
N ALA A 75 -3.11 14.16 -0.25
CA ALA A 75 -3.11 13.33 0.94
C ALA A 75 -3.88 12.02 0.71
N LEU A 76 -5.09 12.10 0.12
CA LEU A 76 -5.89 10.94 -0.21
C LEU A 76 -5.17 9.99 -1.17
N GLN A 77 -4.60 10.52 -2.26
CA GLN A 77 -3.88 9.70 -3.24
C GLN A 77 -2.65 9.02 -2.62
N TYR A 78 -1.86 9.75 -1.83
CA TYR A 78 -0.67 9.22 -1.17
C TYR A 78 -1.03 8.16 -0.12
N ALA A 79 -2.04 8.43 0.72
CA ALA A 79 -2.50 7.46 1.72
C ALA A 79 -2.97 6.16 1.05
N GLN A 80 -3.78 6.25 -0.01
CA GLN A 80 -4.22 5.08 -0.76
C GLN A 80 -3.04 4.32 -1.36
N GLN A 81 -2.07 5.01 -1.97
CA GLN A 81 -0.88 4.38 -2.54
C GLN A 81 -0.04 3.66 -1.49
N LEU A 82 0.15 4.25 -0.31
CA LEU A 82 0.91 3.61 0.76
C LEU A 82 0.16 2.39 1.31
N ILE A 83 -1.14 2.50 1.57
CA ILE A 83 -1.96 1.38 2.08
C ILE A 83 -1.90 0.18 1.14
N ILE A 84 -2.01 0.37 -0.18
CA ILE A 84 -1.97 -0.76 -1.12
C ILE A 84 -0.59 -1.41 -1.23
N THR A 85 0.47 -0.81 -0.69
CA THR A 85 1.80 -1.45 -0.61
C THR A 85 1.97 -2.29 0.65
N THR A 86 1.02 -2.19 1.59
CA THR A 86 1.09 -2.93 2.86
C THR A 86 0.65 -4.39 2.70
N PRO A 87 1.26 -5.32 3.44
CA PRO A 87 0.77 -6.71 3.50
C PRO A 87 -0.68 -6.83 3.96
N GLU A 88 -1.17 -5.91 4.78
CA GLU A 88 -2.55 -5.84 5.30
C GLU A 88 -3.60 -5.64 4.20
N PHE A 89 -3.23 -5.00 3.08
CA PHE A 89 -4.08 -4.84 1.91
C PHE A 89 -4.12 -6.11 1.04
N HIS A 90 -2.99 -6.82 0.94
CA HIS A 90 -2.86 -7.99 0.07
C HIS A 90 -3.27 -9.32 0.71
N SER A 91 -3.52 -9.33 2.01
CA SER A 91 -3.88 -10.54 2.75
C SER A 91 -4.99 -10.29 3.76
N ASN A 92 -5.74 -11.34 4.06
CA ASN A 92 -6.76 -11.33 5.10
C ASN A 92 -6.22 -11.80 6.46
N ASN A 93 -4.92 -12.12 6.54
CA ASN A 93 -4.29 -12.55 7.78
C ASN A 93 -3.93 -11.35 8.65
N LEU A 94 -3.93 -11.55 9.97
CA LEU A 94 -3.34 -10.60 10.91
C LEU A 94 -1.84 -10.57 10.66
N VAL A 95 -1.32 -9.42 10.26
CA VAL A 95 0.12 -9.20 10.06
C VAL A 95 0.77 -9.04 11.43
N SER A 96 1.81 -9.82 11.71
CA SER A 96 2.71 -9.60 12.84
C SER A 96 4.06 -9.11 12.34
N ASP A 97 4.65 -8.15 13.05
CA ASP A 97 5.99 -7.66 12.76
C ASP A 97 6.98 -8.80 13.10
N GLY A 98 7.56 -9.45 12.09
CA GLY A 98 8.45 -10.60 12.24
C GLY A 98 9.84 -10.29 12.83
N GLY A 99 10.05 -9.03 13.26
CA GLY A 99 11.34 -8.54 13.74
C GLY A 99 12.38 -8.33 12.62
N THR A 100 13.58 -7.91 13.01
CA THR A 100 14.73 -7.83 12.11
C THR A 100 15.08 -9.23 11.62
N ARG A 101 15.22 -9.40 10.30
CA ARG A 101 15.71 -10.65 9.71
C ARG A 101 17.06 -11.01 10.36
N GLN A 102 17.12 -12.11 11.13
CA GLN A 102 18.39 -12.66 11.57
C GLN A 102 19.19 -13.06 10.34
N GLU A 103 20.43 -12.59 10.22
CA GLU A 103 21.35 -13.11 9.22
C GLU A 103 21.47 -14.63 9.42
N ALA A 104 21.33 -15.37 8.33
CA ALA A 104 21.58 -16.81 8.37
C ALA A 104 23.00 -17.01 8.91
N PRO A 105 23.23 -17.94 9.84
CA PRO A 105 24.59 -18.24 10.29
C PRO A 105 25.44 -18.54 9.05
N SER A 106 26.56 -17.84 8.92
CA SER A 106 27.60 -18.17 7.95
C SER A 106 27.85 -19.68 8.06
N GLN A 107 27.65 -20.41 6.96
CA GLN A 107 28.11 -21.79 6.89
C GLN A 107 29.64 -21.71 6.92
N GLY A 108 30.20 -21.74 8.13
CA GLY A 108 31.63 -21.92 8.33
C GLY A 108 32.05 -23.13 7.51
N GLY A 109 33.03 -22.93 6.63
CA GLY A 109 33.44 -23.93 5.65
C GLY A 109 33.58 -25.30 6.29
N SER A 110 32.88 -26.29 5.74
CA SER A 110 33.00 -27.67 6.19
C SER A 110 34.47 -28.07 6.09
N SER A 111 35.07 -28.41 7.22
CA SER A 111 36.41 -29.00 7.31
C SER A 111 36.38 -30.52 7.08
N GLU A 112 35.27 -31.08 6.59
CA GLU A 112 35.23 -32.50 6.26
C GLU A 112 36.01 -32.76 4.96
N PRO A 113 37.06 -33.60 5.00
CA PRO A 113 37.78 -33.97 3.79
C PRO A 113 36.86 -34.71 2.84
N TYR A 114 36.80 -34.24 1.59
CA TYR A 114 36.05 -34.88 0.50
C TYR A 114 36.49 -36.34 0.34
N LYS A 115 35.56 -37.30 0.50
CA LYS A 115 35.83 -38.72 0.25
C LYS A 115 36.07 -38.94 -1.25
N ALA A 116 37.29 -39.35 -1.58
CA ALA A 116 37.64 -39.94 -2.87
C ALA A 116 37.05 -41.35 -3.02
#